data_AF-B0D3R8-F1
#
_entry.id   AF-B0D3R8-F1
#
_cell.length_a   1.000
_cell.length_b   1.000
_cell.length_c   1.000
_cell.angle_alpha   90.00
_cell.angle_beta   90.00
_cell.angle_gamma   90.00
#
_symmetry.space_group_name_H-M   'P 1'
#
loop_
_entity.id
_entity.type
_entity.pdbx_description
1 polymer ?
#
loop_
_entity_poly.entity_id
_entity_poly.type
_entity_poly.pdbx_seq_one_letter_code
_entity_poly.pdbx_strand_id
1 'polypeptide(L)' 'MNAFPAGTRVFYWCSTGPIIYATVQSSSRLPDGTQLLVIKDDNGETVTLPAAGVTLVS' A
#
# COMPACT_ATOMS: atom_id res chain seq x y z
N MET A 1 -8.13 -0.95 -14.82
CA MET A 1 -7.98 -2.11 -13.91
C MET A 1 -7.31 -1.62 -12.64
N ASN A 2 -7.79 -2.00 -11.45
CA ASN A 2 -7.14 -1.62 -10.20
C ASN A 2 -5.98 -2.58 -9.95
N ALA A 3 -4.73 -2.10 -9.96
CA ALA A 3 -3.54 -2.92 -9.71
C ALA A 3 -3.42 -3.36 -8.24
N PHE A 4 -4.16 -2.71 -7.35
CA PHE A 4 -4.13 -2.95 -5.91
C PHE A 4 -5.55 -3.10 -5.35
N PRO A 5 -6.27 -4.19 -5.68
CA PRO A 5 -7.54 -4.50 -5.03
C PRO A 5 -7.36 -4.80 -3.54
N ALA A 6 -8.43 -4.70 -2.76
CA ALA A 6 -8.41 -5.10 -1.35
C ALA A 6 -8.01 -6.58 -1.22
N GLY A 7 -7.17 -6.89 -0.23
CA GLY A 7 -6.57 -8.22 -0.04
C GLY A 7 -5.24 -8.43 -0.76
N THR A 8 -4.80 -7.49 -1.61
CA THR A 8 -3.52 -7.61 -2.31
C THR A 8 -2.35 -7.53 -1.33
N ARG A 9 -1.39 -8.45 -1.48
CA ARG A 9 -0.16 -8.43 -0.70
C ARG A 9 0.87 -7.49 -1.34
N VAL A 10 1.44 -6.63 -0.51
CA VAL A 10 2.39 -5.61 -0.93
C VAL A 10 3.53 -5.48 0.07
N PHE A 11 4.58 -4.78 -0.34
CA PHE A 11 5.59 -4.28 0.57
C PHE A 11 5.92 -2.82 0.29
N TYR A 12 6.43 -2.12 1.30
CA TYR A 12 6.96 -0.76 1.19
C TYR A 12 8.23 -0.62 2.02
N TRP A 13 9.02 0.40 1.70
CA TRP A 13 10.21 0.75 2.47
C TRP A 13 9.84 1.68 3.61
N CYS A 14 10.13 1.28 4.84
CA CYS A 14 9.99 2.18 5.98
C CYS A 14 11.13 3.20 5.98
N SER A 15 10.88 4.40 6.52
CA SER A 15 11.89 5.45 6.66
C SER A 15 13.09 5.02 7.51
N THR A 16 12.91 4.02 8.37
CA THR A 16 13.98 3.42 9.18
C THR A 16 14.87 2.44 8.41
N GLY A 17 14.58 2.17 7.13
CA GLY A 17 15.35 1.30 6.24
C GLY A 17 14.82 -0.12 5.99
N PRO A 18 14.03 -0.80 6.86
CA PRO A 18 13.54 -2.14 6.58
C PRO A 18 12.36 -2.14 5.61
N ILE A 19 12.19 -3.27 4.93
CA ILE A 19 11.00 -3.58 4.15
C ILE A 19 9.89 -4.02 5.11
N ILE A 20 8.70 -3.44 4.95
CA ILE A 20 7.51 -3.82 5.70
C ILE A 20 6.50 -4.45 4.73
N TYR A 21 6.03 -5.64 5.08
CA TYR A 21 4.98 -6.32 4.34
C TYR A 21 3.61 -5.92 4.90
N ALA A 22 2.67 -5.73 3.98
CA ALA A 22 1.34 -5.26 4.30
C ALA A 22 0.30 -5.79 3.31
N THR A 23 -0.97 -5.63 3.67
CA THR A 23 -2.11 -6.01 2.85
C THR A 23 -2.97 -4.79 2.57
N VAL A 24 -3.36 -4.61 1.31
CA VAL A 24 -4.24 -3.52 0.89
C VAL A 24 -5.63 -3.70 1.51
N GLN A 25 -6.10 -2.71 2.22
CA GLN A 25 -7.45 -2.65 2.78
C GLN A 25 -8.40 -1.95 1.80
N SER A 26 -7.98 -0.82 1.26
CA SER A 26 -8.76 -0.06 0.30
C SER A 26 -7.85 0.83 -0.55
N SER A 27 -8.42 1.37 -1.63
CA SER A 27 -7.72 2.30 -2.51
C SER A 27 -8.65 3.42 -2.95
N SER A 28 -8.14 4.64 -2.99
CA SER A 28 -8.85 5.81 -3.50
C SER A 28 -8.02 6.53 -4.56
N ARG A 29 -8.67 7.36 -5.37
CA ARG A 29 -7.99 8.21 -6.34
C ARG A 29 -8.31 9.67 -6.04
N LEU A 30 -7.26 10.46 -5.94
CA LEU A 30 -7.36 11.91 -5.80
C LEU A 30 -7.70 12.54 -7.16
N PRO A 31 -8.21 13.80 -7.18
CA PRO A 31 -8.54 14.50 -8.42
C PRO A 31 -7.37 14.71 -9.38
N ASP A 32 -6.13 14.70 -8.86
CA ASP A 32 -4.89 14.78 -9.63
C ASP A 32 -4.49 13.44 -10.29
N GLY A 33 -5.25 12.37 -10.06
CA GLY A 33 -4.99 11.02 -10.57
C GLY A 33 -4.11 10.17 -9.65
N THR A 34 -3.59 10.71 -8.54
CA THR A 34 -2.80 9.96 -7.57
C THR A 34 -3.65 8.89 -6.91
N GLN A 35 -3.21 7.63 -7.01
CA GLN A 35 -3.86 6.52 -6.31
C GLN A 35 -3.25 6.37 -4.91
N LEU A 36 -4.08 6.52 -3.87
CA LEU A 36 -3.73 6.28 -2.48
C LEU A 36 -4.18 4.89 -2.07
N LEU A 37 -3.34 4.18 -1.32
CA LEU A 37 -3.61 2.86 -0.77
C LEU A 37 -3.65 2.97 0.75
N VAL A 38 -4.73 2.48 1.34
CA VAL A 38 -4.77 2.18 2.78
C VAL A 38 -4.30 0.75 2.92
N ILE A 39 -3.17 0.56 3.59
CA ILE A 39 -2.53 -0.74 3.78
C ILE A 39 -2.41 -1.04 5.28
N LYS A 40 -2.54 -2.31 5.65
CA LYS A 40 -2.35 -2.78 7.02
C LYS A 40 -1.13 -3.68 7.07
N ASP A 41 -0.14 -3.33 7.86
CA ASP A 41 1.05 -4.14 8.06
C ASP A 41 0.76 -5.39 8.91
N ASP A 42 1.74 -6.28 9.00
CA ASP A 42 1.61 -7.51 9.79
C ASP A 42 1.58 -7.29 11.30
N ASN A 43 2.07 -6.14 11.78
CA ASN A 43 1.99 -5.75 13.19
C ASN A 43 0.62 -5.14 13.54
N GLY A 44 -0.24 -4.92 12.54
CA GLY A 44 -1.57 -4.36 12.67
C GLY A 44 -1.64 -2.83 12.51
N GLU A 45 -0.53 -2.17 12.21
CA GLU A 45 -0.47 -0.74 11.91
C GLU A 45 -1.12 -0.46 10.54
N THR A 46 -1.90 0.62 10.47
CA THR A 46 -2.53 1.04 9.22
C THR A 46 -1.84 2.29 8.72
N VAL A 47 -1.34 2.23 7.49
CA VAL A 47 -0.62 3.31 6.84
C VAL A 47 -1.30 3.67 5.52
N THR A 48 -1.29 4.95 5.16
CA THR A 48 -1.77 5.41 3.86
C THR A 48 -0.58 5.87 3.02
N LEU A 49 -0.36 5.23 1.88
CA LEU A 49 0.76 5.54 0.97
C LEU A 49 0.28 5.69 -0.48
N PRO A 50 0.92 6.55 -1.28
CA PRO A 50 0.74 6.55 -2.72
C PRO A 50 1.12 5.19 -3.32
N ALA A 51 0.33 4.70 -4.26
CA ALA A 51 0.59 3.43 -4.96
C ALA A 51 1.99 3.40 -5.63
N ALA A 52 2.54 4.55 -5.99
CA ALA A 52 3.89 4.68 -6.55
C ALA A 52 5.02 4.28 -5.57
N GLY A 53 4.76 4.32 -4.25
CA GLY A 53 5.73 3.94 -3.22
C GLY A 53 5.57 2.49 -2.73
N VAL A 54 4.69 1.72 -3.35
CA VAL A 54 4.31 0.37 -2.90
C VAL A 54 4.60 -0.63 -4.01
N THR A 55 5.17 -1.78 -3.66
CA THR A 55 5.51 -2.85 -4.61
C THR A 55 4.66 -4.08 -4.35
N LEU A 56 4.20 -4.73 -5.42
CA LEU A 56 3.43 -5.98 -5.34
C LEU A 56 4.32 -7.14 -4.88
N VAL A 57 3.76 -8.00 -4.04
CA VAL A 57 4.34 -9.29 -3.70
C VAL A 57 3.61 -10.33 -4.54
N SER A 58 4.33 -11.02 -5.42
CA SER A 58 3.81 -12.11 -6.26
C SER A 58 3.88 -13.47 -5.58
#